data_AF-A0A5N6D3H6-F1
#
_entry.id   AF-A0A5N6D3H6-F1
#
_cell.length_a   1.000
_cell.length_b   1.000
_cell.length_c   1.000
_cell.angle_alpha   90.00
_cell.angle_beta   90.00
_cell.angle_gamma   90.00
#
_symmetry.space_group_name_H-M   'P 1'
#
loop_
_entity.id
_entity.type
_entity.pdbx_description
1 polymer ?
#
loop_
_entity_poly.entity_id
_entity_poly.type
_entity_poly.pdbx_seq_one_letter_code
_entity_poly.pdbx_strand_id
1 'polypeptide(L)'
;MISSTFAPTLTRRDTGKSSIGHETTVGSLPPPLTSGGGSFGPQSAAAIYQHIHDMATKRISTLDYLRKAHEGRIYWFNTVHFSRADIGRIPYFEARKLSRRAINYLLLGLSLPPILDVSSTPVEYLRALNALLIEFEAFQQVHPPDGSSSSTLARARIPQMLKRAAHAGTKTRRASSATEIGLPMQSSDPSELKVMTGNLTSSASAAAAAISFPHTEASELLPGEEYSYLLTPSLPFEPDYFETFVTLCDVLIDCYTRLISLVPTPSVCTVALGEMFSKADAKLRKIMVAGVVREFEDASRMNAKNEVSGVSRVVLGGLLG
;
A
#
# COMPACT_ATOMS: atom_id res chain seq x y z
N MET A 1 47.08 -19.01 -35.91
CA MET A 1 46.64 -19.98 -34.89
C MET A 1 47.28 -19.61 -33.57
N ILE A 2 46.56 -18.93 -32.68
CA ILE A 2 46.97 -18.77 -31.28
C ILE A 2 45.68 -18.67 -30.45
N SER A 3 45.52 -19.61 -29.52
CA SER A 3 44.28 -19.95 -28.82
C SER A 3 43.85 -18.94 -27.76
N SER A 4 42.53 -18.75 -27.70
CA SER A 4 41.77 -18.18 -26.58
C SER A 4 41.84 -19.08 -25.34
N THR A 5 41.98 -18.48 -24.15
CA THR A 5 41.88 -19.17 -22.85
C THR A 5 40.68 -18.64 -22.10
N PHE A 6 39.56 -19.36 -22.15
CA PHE A 6 38.43 -19.20 -21.22
C PHE A 6 38.67 -20.09 -20.00
N ALA A 7 38.57 -19.53 -18.79
CA ALA A 7 38.62 -20.29 -17.54
C ALA A 7 37.25 -20.92 -17.22
N PRO A 8 37.21 -22.11 -16.59
CA PRO A 8 36.00 -22.92 -16.48
C PRO A 8 35.09 -22.54 -15.31
N THR A 9 33.83 -22.89 -15.51
CA THR A 9 32.67 -22.76 -14.64
C THR A 9 32.83 -23.46 -13.29
N LEU A 10 32.38 -22.79 -12.22
CA LEU A 10 32.20 -23.40 -10.90
C LEU A 10 30.95 -24.28 -10.92
N THR A 11 31.16 -25.58 -10.76
CA THR A 11 30.10 -26.60 -10.71
C THR A 11 29.58 -26.80 -9.29
N ARG A 12 28.26 -26.98 -9.22
CA ARG A 12 27.42 -27.28 -8.06
C ARG A 12 27.83 -28.63 -7.44
N ARG A 13 28.42 -28.63 -6.24
CA ARG A 13 28.65 -29.84 -5.43
C ARG A 13 27.69 -29.92 -4.25
N ASP A 14 26.97 -31.05 -4.24
CA ASP A 14 26.69 -31.95 -3.11
C ASP A 14 26.21 -31.37 -1.77
N THR A 15 24.91 -31.47 -1.53
CA THR A 15 24.36 -31.68 -0.18
C THR A 15 23.66 -33.03 -0.14
N GLY A 16 24.43 -34.07 0.18
CA GLY A 16 23.94 -35.42 0.41
C GLY A 16 24.24 -35.88 1.84
N LYS A 17 23.17 -36.13 2.59
CA LYS A 17 23.02 -37.08 3.71
C LYS A 17 23.76 -36.80 5.03
N SER A 18 22.94 -36.58 6.07
CA SER A 18 23.10 -37.27 7.35
C SER A 18 21.72 -37.62 7.91
N SER A 19 21.42 -38.92 7.87
CA SER A 19 20.29 -39.59 8.51
C SER A 19 20.73 -40.06 9.89
N ILE A 20 20.00 -39.68 10.95
CA ILE A 20 19.94 -40.43 12.21
C ILE A 20 18.46 -40.49 12.58
N GLY A 21 17.90 -41.69 12.65
CA GLY A 21 16.60 -41.96 13.24
C GLY A 21 16.77 -42.64 14.60
N HIS A 22 15.81 -42.41 15.51
CA HIS A 22 15.38 -43.44 16.45
C HIS A 22 13.98 -43.14 17.04
N GLU A 23 13.15 -44.17 16.95
CA GLU A 23 11.96 -44.61 17.70
C GLU A 23 10.75 -43.74 18.10
N THR A 24 9.63 -44.30 17.67
CA THR A 24 8.25 -44.32 18.19
C THR A 24 8.07 -44.39 19.71
N THR A 25 7.23 -43.49 20.24
CA THR A 25 6.31 -43.79 21.35
C THR A 25 4.95 -43.16 21.09
N VAL A 26 3.92 -44.00 21.04
CA VAL A 26 2.50 -43.66 20.98
C VAL A 26 2.05 -43.12 22.34
N GLY A 27 1.44 -41.92 22.39
CA GLY A 27 0.92 -41.39 23.65
C GLY A 27 0.11 -40.09 23.50
N SER A 28 -1.22 -40.25 23.61
CA SER A 28 -2.24 -39.26 24.01
C SER A 28 -2.50 -38.02 23.12
N LEU A 29 -3.72 -37.98 22.58
CA LEU A 29 -4.34 -36.83 21.92
C LEU A 29 -4.66 -35.73 22.95
N PRO A 30 -4.35 -34.45 22.70
CA PRO A 30 -4.80 -33.36 23.58
C PRO A 30 -6.27 -33.00 23.26
N PRO A 31 -7.04 -32.45 24.24
CA PRO A 31 -8.44 -32.09 24.06
C PRO A 31 -8.60 -30.82 23.20
N PRO A 32 -9.81 -30.55 22.67
CA PRO A 32 -10.01 -29.44 21.73
C PRO A 32 -9.94 -28.09 22.44
N LEU A 33 -9.30 -27.12 21.79
CA LEU A 33 -9.18 -25.73 22.23
C LEU A 33 -10.56 -25.07 22.26
N THR A 34 -11.03 -24.72 23.45
CA THR A 34 -12.17 -23.82 23.64
C THR A 34 -11.68 -22.37 23.61
N SER A 35 -12.37 -21.54 22.83
CA SER A 35 -12.08 -20.11 22.72
C SER A 35 -12.52 -19.38 23.99
N GLY A 36 -11.62 -18.68 24.65
CA GLY A 36 -11.93 -17.82 25.79
C GLY A 36 -10.80 -16.83 26.02
N GLY A 37 -11.12 -15.53 25.97
CA GLY A 37 -10.16 -14.45 26.09
C GLY A 37 -9.31 -14.53 27.36
N GLY A 38 -8.00 -14.45 27.18
CA GLY A 38 -7.02 -14.44 28.26
C GLY A 38 -5.62 -14.43 27.67
N SER A 39 -4.73 -13.66 28.29
CA SER A 39 -3.30 -13.54 27.95
C SER A 39 -2.71 -14.90 27.57
N PHE A 40 -2.17 -14.99 26.35
CA PHE A 40 -1.41 -16.17 25.96
C PHE A 40 -0.18 -16.32 26.88
N GLY A 41 0.28 -17.56 27.06
CA GLY A 41 1.49 -17.85 27.84
C GLY A 41 2.77 -17.27 27.22
N PRO A 42 3.89 -17.28 27.96
CA PRO A 42 5.16 -16.64 27.58
C PRO A 42 5.68 -16.99 26.17
N GLN A 43 5.36 -18.18 25.68
CA GLN A 43 5.82 -18.68 24.37
C GLN A 43 5.24 -17.89 23.19
N SER A 44 4.00 -17.42 23.31
CA SER A 44 3.34 -16.61 22.26
C SER A 44 3.92 -15.19 22.17
N ALA A 45 4.20 -14.57 23.32
CA ALA A 45 4.75 -13.23 23.42
C ALA A 45 6.19 -13.22 22.88
N ALA A 46 6.96 -14.27 23.16
CA ALA A 46 8.27 -14.51 22.56
C ALA A 46 8.19 -14.66 21.03
N ALA A 47 7.21 -15.41 20.50
CA ALA A 47 7.03 -15.54 19.05
C ALA A 47 6.68 -14.21 18.38
N ILE A 48 5.78 -13.41 18.98
CA ILE A 48 5.40 -12.09 18.47
C ILE A 48 6.60 -11.13 18.51
N TYR A 49 7.35 -11.13 19.61
CA TYR A 49 8.57 -10.35 19.75
C TYR A 49 9.57 -10.65 18.63
N GLN A 50 9.88 -11.94 18.41
CA GLN A 50 10.81 -12.36 17.36
C GLN A 50 10.28 -11.95 15.98
N HIS A 51 8.99 -12.15 15.71
CA HIS A 51 8.38 -11.73 14.45
C HIS A 51 8.52 -10.23 14.20
N ILE A 52 8.28 -9.38 15.20
CA ILE A 52 8.43 -7.91 15.07
C ILE A 52 9.88 -7.56 14.73
N HIS A 53 10.84 -8.08 15.50
CA HIS A 53 12.27 -7.77 15.32
C HIS A 53 12.81 -8.27 13.97
N ASP A 54 12.51 -9.51 13.59
CA ASP A 54 12.95 -10.10 12.33
C ASP A 54 12.39 -9.33 11.13
N MET A 55 11.09 -9.04 11.15
CA MET A 55 10.43 -8.33 10.06
C MET A 55 10.90 -6.88 9.95
N ALA A 56 11.04 -6.19 11.09
CA ALA A 56 11.58 -4.83 11.11
C ALA A 56 13.02 -4.79 10.58
N THR A 57 13.89 -5.71 11.01
CA THR A 57 15.28 -5.81 10.55
C THR A 57 15.37 -6.08 9.04
N LYS A 58 14.56 -7.03 8.54
CA LYS A 58 14.46 -7.31 7.09
C LYS A 58 13.97 -6.09 6.32
N ARG A 59 13.00 -5.35 6.86
CA ARG A 59 12.46 -4.15 6.21
C ARG A 59 13.47 -3.01 6.18
N ILE A 60 14.17 -2.75 7.27
CA ILE A 60 15.27 -1.77 7.35
C ILE A 60 16.31 -2.08 6.26
N SER A 61 16.75 -3.34 6.19
CA SER A 61 17.72 -3.79 5.17
C SER A 61 17.18 -3.60 3.75
N THR A 62 15.89 -3.88 3.53
CA THR A 62 15.25 -3.70 2.21
C THR A 62 15.16 -2.23 1.81
N LEU A 63 14.80 -1.34 2.74
CA LEU A 63 14.71 0.10 2.50
C LEU A 63 16.10 0.70 2.23
N ASP A 64 17.12 0.31 3.00
CA ASP A 64 18.50 0.72 2.76
C ASP A 64 19.02 0.24 1.40
N TYR A 65 18.69 -1.00 1.02
CA TYR A 65 19.04 -1.54 -0.27
C TYR A 65 18.36 -0.76 -1.41
N LEU A 66 17.05 -0.52 -1.31
CA LEU A 66 16.30 0.26 -2.31
C LEU A 66 16.84 1.68 -2.44
N ARG A 67 17.14 2.34 -1.33
CA ARG A 67 17.78 3.66 -1.29
C ARG A 67 19.09 3.67 -2.07
N LYS A 68 20.03 2.78 -1.71
CA LYS A 68 21.34 2.68 -2.37
C LYS A 68 21.23 2.32 -3.86
N ALA A 69 20.31 1.43 -4.23
CA ALA A 69 20.08 1.05 -5.62
C ALA A 69 19.52 2.23 -6.43
N HIS A 70 18.59 2.99 -5.84
CA HIS A 70 17.99 4.16 -6.46
C HIS A 70 18.98 5.33 -6.62
N GLU A 71 19.94 5.46 -5.71
CA GLU A 71 21.06 6.41 -5.85
C GLU A 71 22.14 5.93 -6.84
N GLY A 72 22.01 4.72 -7.40
CA GLY A 72 23.01 4.12 -8.28
C GLY A 72 24.33 3.76 -7.57
N ARG A 73 24.32 3.62 -6.23
CA ARG A 73 25.51 3.24 -5.45
C ARG A 73 25.79 1.74 -5.48
N ILE A 74 24.78 0.93 -5.80
CA ILE A 74 24.87 -0.53 -5.85
C ILE A 74 24.17 -1.08 -7.09
N TYR A 75 24.46 -2.34 -7.41
CA TYR A 75 23.79 -3.09 -8.46
C TYR A 75 22.48 -3.70 -7.95
N TRP A 76 21.43 -3.57 -8.74
CA TRP A 76 20.16 -4.27 -8.53
C TRP A 76 20.35 -5.78 -8.75
N PHE A 77 20.12 -6.57 -7.69
CA PHE A 77 20.40 -8.00 -7.59
C PHE A 77 21.77 -8.42 -8.17
N ASN A 78 22.81 -7.60 -8.00
CA ASN A 78 24.14 -7.83 -8.59
C ASN A 78 24.14 -8.07 -10.11
N THR A 79 23.09 -7.61 -10.80
CA THR A 79 22.85 -7.91 -12.22
C THR A 79 22.84 -6.63 -13.05
N VAL A 80 22.04 -5.64 -12.66
CA VAL A 80 21.86 -4.39 -13.44
C VAL A 80 22.25 -3.19 -12.59
N HIS A 81 23.04 -2.28 -13.16
CA HIS A 81 23.31 -0.97 -12.56
C HIS A 81 22.33 0.04 -13.14
N PHE A 82 21.69 0.82 -12.27
CA PHE A 82 20.80 1.90 -12.66
C PHE A 82 21.45 3.23 -12.28
N SER A 83 21.99 3.95 -13.26
CA SER A 83 22.42 5.32 -13.01
C SER A 83 21.21 6.24 -12.84
N ARG A 84 21.39 7.41 -12.20
CA ARG A 84 20.32 8.41 -12.09
C ARG A 84 19.73 8.80 -13.45
N ALA A 85 20.57 8.85 -14.49
CA ALA A 85 20.15 9.13 -15.85
C ALA A 85 19.29 7.99 -16.44
N ASP A 86 19.60 6.73 -16.11
CA ASP A 86 18.82 5.58 -16.59
C ASP A 86 17.48 5.48 -15.90
N ILE A 87 17.41 5.77 -14.60
CA ILE A 87 16.16 5.79 -13.84
C ILE A 87 15.21 6.84 -14.42
N GLY A 88 15.71 8.03 -14.77
CA GLY A 88 14.92 9.07 -15.42
C GLY A 88 14.40 8.72 -16.83
N ARG A 89 14.94 7.67 -17.48
CA ARG A 89 14.48 7.18 -18.79
C ARG A 89 13.46 6.04 -18.70
N ILE A 90 13.23 5.48 -17.51
CA ILE A 90 12.24 4.43 -17.33
C ILE A 90 10.86 5.03 -17.66
N PRO A 91 10.01 4.41 -18.49
CA PRO A 91 8.72 4.98 -18.92
C PRO A 91 7.76 5.35 -17.78
N TYR A 92 7.94 4.76 -16.59
CA TYR A 92 7.17 5.08 -15.39
C TYR A 92 7.56 6.44 -14.77
N PHE A 93 8.71 6.99 -15.15
CA PHE A 93 9.29 8.24 -14.64
C PHE A 93 8.92 9.46 -15.50
N GLU A 94 7.67 9.53 -15.99
CA GLU A 94 7.14 10.76 -16.60
C GLU A 94 7.08 11.89 -15.56
N ALA A 95 7.62 13.06 -15.88
CA ALA A 95 7.78 14.17 -14.94
C ALA A 95 6.51 14.54 -14.16
N ARG A 96 5.34 14.58 -14.82
CA ARG A 96 4.05 14.88 -14.16
C ARG A 96 3.59 13.81 -13.17
N LYS A 97 3.84 12.53 -13.46
CA LYS A 97 3.49 11.41 -12.57
C LYS A 97 4.46 11.36 -11.38
N LEU A 98 5.73 11.65 -11.63
CA LEU A 98 6.74 11.74 -10.58
C LEU A 98 6.49 12.88 -9.62
N SER A 99 6.13 14.08 -10.10
CA SER A 99 5.79 15.21 -9.23
C SER A 99 4.67 14.84 -8.26
N ARG A 100 3.57 14.25 -8.74
CA ARG A 100 2.45 13.80 -7.89
C ARG A 100 2.85 12.71 -6.91
N ARG A 101 3.65 11.74 -7.34
CA ARG A 101 4.16 10.67 -6.48
C ARG A 101 5.10 11.24 -5.41
N ALA A 102 5.96 12.18 -5.78
CA ALA A 102 6.86 12.87 -4.88
C ALA A 102 6.08 13.67 -3.84
N ILE A 103 5.03 14.39 -4.23
CA ILE A 103 4.13 15.08 -3.28
C ILE A 103 3.55 14.07 -2.30
N ASN A 104 2.92 12.99 -2.77
CA ASN A 104 2.38 11.94 -1.90
C ASN A 104 3.42 11.41 -0.90
N TYR A 105 4.64 11.12 -1.37
CA TYR A 105 5.72 10.62 -0.52
C TYR A 105 6.20 11.67 0.48
N LEU A 106 6.28 12.94 0.07
CA LEU A 106 6.65 14.04 0.94
C LEU A 106 5.61 14.23 2.05
N LEU A 107 4.32 14.23 1.72
CA LEU A 107 3.24 14.36 2.71
C LEU A 107 3.31 13.25 3.76
N LEU A 108 3.51 12.00 3.33
CA LEU A 108 3.74 10.88 4.25
C LEU A 108 5.00 11.10 5.10
N GLY A 109 6.11 11.49 4.47
CA GLY A 109 7.39 11.74 5.13
C GLY A 109 7.34 12.85 6.18
N LEU A 110 6.58 13.92 5.93
CA LEU A 110 6.36 15.01 6.89
C LEU A 110 5.47 14.59 8.06
N SER A 111 4.55 13.65 7.84
CA SER A 111 3.57 13.20 8.85
C SER A 111 4.11 12.17 9.84
N LEU A 112 5.22 11.50 9.50
CA LEU A 112 5.81 10.45 10.34
C LEU A 112 6.58 10.97 11.58
N PRO A 113 7.44 12.01 11.49
CA PRO A 113 8.21 12.50 12.64
C PRO A 113 7.38 12.86 13.88
N PRO A 114 6.23 13.56 13.78
CA PRO A 114 5.39 13.83 14.95
C PRO A 114 4.94 12.56 15.69
N ILE A 115 4.69 11.47 14.97
CA ILE A 115 4.30 10.18 15.55
C ILE A 115 5.51 9.54 16.25
N LEU A 116 6.71 9.68 15.69
CA LEU A 116 7.95 9.15 16.26
C LEU A 116 8.32 9.83 17.58
N ASP A 117 8.13 11.14 17.66
CA ASP A 117 8.54 11.94 18.81
C ASP A 117 7.56 11.81 19.98
N VAL A 118 6.25 11.79 19.71
CA VAL A 118 5.20 11.83 20.75
C VAL A 118 4.93 10.45 21.36
N SER A 119 5.11 9.38 20.60
CA SER A 119 4.68 8.04 21.05
C SER A 119 5.64 7.42 22.06
N SER A 120 5.15 7.18 23.27
CA SER A 120 5.93 6.63 24.39
C SER A 120 5.77 5.12 24.55
N THR A 121 4.63 4.55 24.14
CA THR A 121 4.39 3.10 24.19
C THR A 121 4.28 2.49 22.78
N PRO A 122 4.66 1.20 22.59
CA PRO A 122 4.57 0.56 21.28
C PRO A 122 3.12 0.45 20.77
N VAL A 123 2.14 0.37 21.67
CA VAL A 123 0.71 0.31 21.33
C VAL A 123 0.22 1.65 20.80
N GLU A 124 0.53 2.76 21.47
CA GLU A 124 0.15 4.11 21.01
C GLU A 124 0.83 4.44 19.68
N TYR A 125 2.11 4.13 19.57
CA TYR A 125 2.88 4.31 18.34
C TYR A 125 2.24 3.60 17.15
N LEU A 126 1.99 2.28 17.28
CA LEU A 126 1.39 1.52 16.18
C LEU A 126 -0.05 1.95 15.89
N ARG A 127 -0.81 2.42 16.90
CA ARG A 127 -2.16 2.94 16.69
C ARG A 127 -2.12 4.22 15.85
N ALA A 128 -1.29 5.19 16.23
CA ALA A 128 -1.12 6.44 15.49
C ALA A 128 -0.57 6.18 14.07
N LEU A 129 0.45 5.32 13.94
CA LEU A 129 1.00 4.94 12.64
C LEU A 129 -0.05 4.28 11.74
N ASN A 130 -0.86 3.35 12.26
CA ASN A 130 -1.93 2.74 11.46
C ASN A 130 -2.99 3.78 11.06
N ALA A 131 -3.34 4.72 11.95
CA ALA A 131 -4.28 5.79 11.63
C ALA A 131 -3.77 6.67 10.50
N LEU A 132 -2.51 7.13 10.58
CA LEU A 132 -1.84 7.87 9.50
C LEU A 132 -1.86 7.09 8.18
N LEU A 133 -1.47 5.81 8.21
CA LEU A 133 -1.42 5.01 6.98
C LEU A 133 -2.81 4.76 6.39
N ILE A 134 -3.88 4.77 7.19
CA ILE A 134 -5.27 4.71 6.71
C ILE A 134 -5.66 6.03 6.06
N GLU A 135 -5.39 7.16 6.70
CA GLU A 135 -5.64 8.49 6.14
C GLU A 135 -4.88 8.69 4.83
N PHE A 136 -3.61 8.27 4.78
CA PHE A 136 -2.80 8.31 3.57
C PHE A 136 -3.38 7.45 2.45
N GLU A 137 -3.84 6.22 2.73
CA GLU A 137 -4.51 5.41 1.71
C GLU A 137 -5.80 6.07 1.20
N ALA A 138 -6.58 6.72 2.08
CA ALA A 138 -7.78 7.46 1.71
C ALA A 138 -7.44 8.67 0.83
N PHE A 139 -6.41 9.44 1.19
CA PHE A 139 -5.87 10.53 0.39
C PHE A 139 -5.48 10.06 -1.01
N GLN A 140 -4.73 8.95 -1.11
CA GLN A 140 -4.35 8.38 -2.40
C GLN A 140 -5.53 7.91 -3.27
N GLN A 141 -6.68 7.55 -2.67
CA GLN A 141 -7.87 7.21 -3.45
C GLN A 141 -8.49 8.45 -4.14
N VAL A 142 -8.35 9.63 -3.55
CA VAL A 142 -8.86 10.89 -4.09
C VAL A 142 -7.82 11.58 -4.98
N HIS A 143 -6.54 11.46 -4.59
CA HIS A 143 -5.37 12.04 -5.26
C HIS A 143 -4.40 10.96 -5.77
N PRO A 144 -4.74 10.18 -6.83
CA PRO A 144 -3.92 9.07 -7.26
C PRO A 144 -2.51 9.50 -7.73
N PRO A 145 -1.45 8.74 -7.38
CA PRO A 145 -0.06 9.10 -7.71
C PRO A 145 0.22 9.08 -9.21
N ASP A 146 -0.49 8.26 -9.99
CA ASP A 146 -0.37 8.20 -11.46
C ASP A 146 -1.15 9.32 -12.18
N GLY A 147 -1.87 10.15 -11.42
CA GLY A 147 -2.68 11.25 -11.95
C GLY A 147 -3.97 10.84 -12.68
N SER A 148 -4.32 9.55 -12.66
CA SER A 148 -5.65 9.07 -13.01
C SER A 148 -6.65 9.74 -12.08
N SER A 149 -7.36 10.78 -12.53
CA SER A 149 -8.38 11.42 -11.72
C SER A 149 -9.35 10.36 -11.19
N SER A 150 -9.52 10.30 -9.88
CA SER A 150 -10.58 9.51 -9.26
C SER A 150 -11.91 10.17 -9.64
N SER A 151 -12.44 9.83 -10.81
CA SER A 151 -13.79 10.23 -11.19
C SER A 151 -14.74 9.50 -10.25
N THR A 152 -15.07 10.13 -9.14
CA THR A 152 -16.05 9.68 -8.13
C THR A 152 -17.46 9.49 -8.70
N LEU A 153 -17.69 9.86 -9.96
CA LEU A 153 -18.91 9.56 -10.72
C LEU A 153 -19.03 8.11 -11.22
N ALA A 154 -17.94 7.33 -11.30
CA ALA A 154 -17.97 6.01 -11.95
C ALA A 154 -18.31 4.82 -11.03
N ARG A 155 -18.44 5.02 -9.70
CA ARG A 155 -18.76 3.94 -8.73
C ARG A 155 -20.11 4.06 -8.03
N ALA A 156 -20.87 5.13 -8.26
CA ALA A 156 -22.29 5.10 -7.94
C ALA A 156 -22.97 4.16 -8.94
N ARG A 157 -23.22 2.91 -8.55
CA ARG A 157 -24.24 2.08 -9.21
C ARG A 157 -25.58 2.79 -9.02
N ILE A 158 -25.90 3.70 -9.94
CA ILE A 158 -27.24 4.26 -10.09
C ILE A 158 -28.13 3.08 -10.50
N PRO A 159 -29.08 2.62 -9.67
CA PRO A 159 -30.04 1.64 -10.12
C PRO A 159 -30.84 2.22 -11.29
N GLN A 160 -30.81 1.49 -12.41
CA GLN A 160 -31.62 1.72 -13.60
C GLN A 160 -33.10 1.86 -13.23
N MET A 161 -33.60 3.08 -13.08
CA MET A 161 -35.03 3.38 -12.90
C MET A 161 -35.56 4.37 -13.94
N LEU A 162 -34.97 4.41 -15.13
CA LEU A 162 -35.50 5.20 -16.24
C LEU A 162 -35.45 4.42 -17.56
N LYS A 163 -36.18 3.30 -17.63
CA LYS A 163 -36.62 2.76 -18.91
C LYS A 163 -37.83 3.55 -19.40
N ARG A 164 -37.58 4.64 -20.13
CA ARG A 164 -38.47 5.13 -21.18
C ARG A 164 -37.81 4.84 -22.53
N ALA A 165 -38.26 3.77 -23.18
CA ALA A 165 -38.14 3.57 -24.62
C ALA A 165 -39.60 3.34 -25.09
N ALA A 166 -40.27 4.20 -25.85
CA ALA A 166 -39.90 4.72 -27.17
C ALA A 166 -39.41 3.58 -28.08
N HIS A 167 -40.35 2.80 -28.59
CA HIS A 167 -40.15 1.93 -29.74
C HIS A 167 -41.14 2.32 -30.83
N ALA A 168 -40.58 2.87 -31.92
CA ALA A 168 -41.24 3.07 -33.19
C ALA A 168 -40.74 2.01 -34.18
N GLY A 169 -41.69 1.27 -34.79
CA GLY A 169 -41.60 0.52 -36.05
C GLY A 169 -40.67 -0.71 -36.08
N THR A 170 -40.99 -1.86 -36.65
CA THR A 170 -42.06 -2.27 -37.57
C THR A 170 -42.05 -3.80 -37.63
N LYS A 171 -43.21 -4.46 -37.44
CA LYS A 171 -43.69 -5.69 -38.12
C LYS A 171 -44.81 -6.39 -37.32
N THR A 172 -46.03 -6.14 -37.79
CA THR A 172 -47.15 -7.06 -38.02
C THR A 172 -47.17 -8.40 -37.25
N ARG A 173 -48.14 -8.58 -36.34
CA ARG A 173 -49.10 -9.72 -36.30
C ARG A 173 -50.13 -9.58 -35.15
N ARG A 174 -51.39 -9.42 -35.58
CA ARG A 174 -52.69 -9.95 -35.10
C ARG A 174 -53.15 -9.81 -33.62
N ALA A 175 -54.36 -9.23 -33.51
CA ALA A 175 -55.52 -9.61 -32.66
C ALA A 175 -55.39 -9.31 -31.14
N SER A 176 -56.37 -8.76 -30.40
CA SER A 176 -57.78 -8.39 -30.63
C SER A 176 -58.21 -7.30 -29.63
N SER A 177 -59.33 -6.66 -29.98
CA SER A 177 -60.22 -5.72 -29.28
C SER A 177 -60.46 -5.89 -27.77
N ALA A 178 -60.64 -4.77 -27.05
CA ALA A 178 -61.94 -4.39 -26.43
C ALA A 178 -61.86 -3.01 -25.72
N THR A 179 -63.00 -2.34 -25.74
CA THR A 179 -63.38 -0.97 -25.34
C THR A 179 -63.62 -0.77 -23.83
N GLU A 180 -63.80 0.51 -23.47
CA GLU A 180 -64.51 1.11 -22.30
C GLU A 180 -63.59 1.93 -21.38
N ILE A 181 -63.69 3.27 -21.36
CA ILE A 181 -64.72 4.13 -20.72
C ILE A 181 -64.66 4.05 -19.20
N GLY A 182 -64.31 5.18 -18.56
CA GLY A 182 -64.40 5.38 -17.11
C GLY A 182 -63.44 6.42 -16.55
N LEU A 183 -63.83 7.70 -16.58
CA LEU A 183 -63.44 8.70 -15.57
C LEU A 183 -64.48 8.64 -14.42
N PRO A 184 -64.41 9.40 -13.30
CA PRO A 184 -63.32 10.16 -12.63
C PRO A 184 -63.27 9.85 -11.11
N MET A 185 -62.43 10.57 -10.35
CA MET A 185 -62.58 10.98 -8.91
C MET A 185 -61.19 10.97 -8.23
N GLN A 186 -60.81 11.84 -7.30
CA GLN A 186 -61.34 13.10 -6.78
C GLN A 186 -60.27 13.63 -5.79
N SER A 187 -59.99 14.93 -5.91
CA SER A 187 -59.61 15.91 -4.87
C SER A 187 -58.35 15.80 -4.00
N SER A 188 -57.74 17.01 -3.91
CA SER A 188 -57.28 17.76 -2.71
C SER A 188 -55.83 17.63 -2.20
N ASP A 189 -55.04 18.64 -2.57
CA ASP A 189 -54.09 19.42 -1.73
C ASP A 189 -54.84 20.11 -0.55
N PRO A 190 -54.23 20.79 0.48
CA PRO A 190 -52.84 21.27 0.61
C PRO A 190 -52.14 21.18 2.01
N SER A 191 -50.84 21.44 2.01
CA SER A 191 -49.93 22.14 2.96
C SER A 191 -50.06 22.17 4.50
N GLU A 192 -48.85 22.07 5.12
CA GLU A 192 -48.30 22.74 6.32
C GLU A 192 -48.70 22.31 7.77
N LEU A 193 -47.73 21.83 8.57
CA LEU A 193 -47.07 22.57 9.68
C LEU A 193 -46.11 21.68 10.53
N LYS A 194 -45.00 22.32 10.93
CA LYS A 194 -43.94 22.02 11.92
C LYS A 194 -44.39 21.49 13.30
N VAL A 195 -43.75 20.43 13.84
CA VAL A 195 -43.44 20.26 15.30
C VAL A 195 -42.20 19.37 15.51
N MET A 196 -41.38 19.80 16.48
CA MET A 196 -40.17 19.24 17.07
C MET A 196 -40.39 17.88 17.80
N THR A 197 -39.39 16.99 17.81
CA THR A 197 -38.79 16.34 19.01
C THR A 197 -38.26 14.93 18.72
N GLY A 198 -36.95 14.75 18.97
CA GLY A 198 -36.35 13.56 19.57
C GLY A 198 -36.12 12.33 18.69
N ASN A 199 -34.85 12.06 18.35
CA ASN A 199 -34.32 10.73 18.70
C ASN A 199 -32.80 10.67 18.84
N LEU A 200 -32.41 9.88 19.83
CA LEU A 200 -31.09 9.61 20.37
C LEU A 200 -30.22 8.84 19.36
N THR A 201 -28.94 9.22 19.23
CA THR A 201 -27.93 8.37 18.63
C THR A 201 -26.63 8.39 19.44
N SER A 202 -26.10 7.17 19.64
CA SER A 202 -24.68 6.83 19.80
C SER A 202 -23.93 7.33 21.03
N SER A 203 -24.15 6.63 22.14
CA SER A 203 -23.11 6.35 23.14
C SER A 203 -22.11 5.32 22.58
N ALA A 204 -20.99 5.78 22.01
CA ALA A 204 -19.72 5.02 21.93
C ALA A 204 -18.65 5.89 21.25
N SER A 205 -17.96 6.75 22.00
CA SER A 205 -16.59 7.21 21.75
C SER A 205 -16.18 8.21 22.83
N ALA A 206 -15.89 7.70 24.02
CA ALA A 206 -15.24 8.46 25.08
C ALA A 206 -14.00 7.70 25.54
N ALA A 207 -12.98 7.64 24.68
CA ALA A 207 -11.59 7.32 25.01
C ALA A 207 -10.69 7.42 23.76
N ALA A 208 -10.64 8.59 23.12
CA ALA A 208 -9.54 8.94 22.24
C ALA A 208 -9.18 10.38 22.58
N ALA A 209 -8.11 10.56 23.35
CA ALA A 209 -7.54 11.87 23.60
C ALA A 209 -7.20 12.48 22.23
N ALA A 210 -7.87 13.58 21.90
CA ALA A 210 -7.69 14.30 20.66
C ALA A 210 -6.32 14.98 20.67
N ILE A 211 -5.35 14.37 19.99
CA ILE A 211 -4.13 15.03 19.56
C ILE A 211 -4.49 15.87 18.33
N SER A 212 -4.71 17.16 18.55
CA SER A 212 -4.99 18.13 17.49
C SER A 212 -3.67 18.82 17.13
N PHE A 213 -3.14 18.51 15.95
CA PHE A 213 -1.93 19.14 15.43
C PHE A 213 -2.28 20.47 14.73
N PRO A 214 -1.38 21.47 14.75
CA PRO A 214 -1.66 22.79 14.20
C PRO A 214 -1.95 22.71 12.70
N HIS A 215 -3.16 23.13 12.33
CA HIS A 215 -3.64 23.18 10.95
C HIS A 215 -2.89 24.26 10.18
N THR A 216 -2.18 23.89 9.11
CA THR A 216 -1.57 24.84 8.16
C THR A 216 -2.44 24.84 6.90
N GLU A 217 -2.93 26.02 6.52
CA GLU A 217 -4.06 26.16 5.60
C GLU A 217 -3.84 25.59 4.19
N ALA A 218 -4.91 24.98 3.71
CA ALA A 218 -4.98 24.06 2.59
C ALA A 218 -4.72 24.70 1.22
N SER A 219 -4.00 23.98 0.37
CA SER A 219 -4.20 24.05 -1.08
C SER A 219 -4.03 22.66 -1.66
N GLU A 220 -5.03 22.22 -2.44
CA GLU A 220 -5.21 20.87 -3.01
C GLU A 220 -6.02 19.85 -2.19
N LEU A 221 -6.78 20.29 -1.18
CA LEU A 221 -7.84 19.47 -0.59
C LEU A 221 -9.21 19.83 -1.16
N LEU A 222 -10.05 18.84 -1.43
CA LEU A 222 -11.45 19.08 -1.81
C LEU A 222 -12.21 19.68 -0.60
N PRO A 223 -13.30 20.44 -0.83
CA PRO A 223 -14.10 20.98 0.26
C PRO A 223 -14.57 19.86 1.22
N GLY A 224 -14.17 19.94 2.49
CA GLY A 224 -14.51 18.95 3.53
C GLY A 224 -13.53 17.77 3.67
N GLU A 225 -12.42 17.76 2.94
CA GLU A 225 -11.32 16.83 3.21
C GLU A 225 -10.49 17.35 4.40
N GLU A 226 -10.55 16.62 5.52
CA GLU A 226 -9.77 16.90 6.72
C GLU A 226 -9.12 15.61 7.22
N TYR A 227 -7.85 15.67 7.62
CA TYR A 227 -7.07 14.55 8.13
C TYR A 227 -6.51 14.90 9.51
N SER A 228 -6.46 13.92 10.43
CA SER A 228 -6.00 14.16 11.81
C SER A 228 -4.49 13.95 11.97
N TYR A 229 -3.92 13.00 11.24
CA TYR A 229 -2.50 12.62 11.32
C TYR A 229 -1.73 12.96 10.04
N LEU A 230 -2.38 12.88 8.87
CA LEU A 230 -1.76 13.23 7.60
C LEU A 230 -1.65 14.75 7.46
N LEU A 231 -0.41 15.24 7.43
CA LEU A 231 -0.10 16.63 7.16
C LEU A 231 -0.16 16.90 5.65
N THR A 232 -0.91 17.93 5.29
CA THR A 232 -1.11 18.38 3.89
C THR A 232 -0.80 19.87 3.73
N PRO A 233 0.44 20.32 4.04
CA PRO A 233 0.81 21.72 3.85
C PRO A 233 0.81 22.09 2.36
N SER A 234 0.51 23.35 2.05
CA SER A 234 0.73 23.88 0.71
C SER A 234 2.23 23.91 0.39
N LEU A 235 2.60 23.40 -0.79
CA LEU A 235 3.98 23.31 -1.22
C LEU A 235 4.33 24.48 -2.15
N PRO A 236 5.40 25.24 -1.88
CA PRO A 236 5.80 26.37 -2.72
C PRO A 236 6.46 25.94 -4.03
N PHE A 237 6.82 24.66 -4.17
CA PHE A 237 7.44 24.08 -5.35
C PHE A 237 7.09 22.59 -5.47
N GLU A 238 7.26 22.03 -6.68
CA GLU A 238 7.12 20.58 -6.90
C GLU A 238 8.36 19.85 -6.34
N PRO A 239 8.19 18.88 -5.43
CA PRO A 239 9.32 18.16 -4.87
C PRO A 239 10.00 17.25 -5.90
N ASP A 240 11.33 17.16 -5.83
CA ASP A 240 12.09 16.20 -6.63
C ASP A 240 11.85 14.78 -6.12
N TYR A 241 11.42 13.89 -7.01
CA TYR A 241 11.12 12.51 -6.65
C TYR A 241 12.32 11.77 -6.08
N PHE A 242 13.53 12.01 -6.61
CA PHE A 242 14.69 11.22 -6.21
C PHE A 242 15.11 11.51 -4.78
N GLU A 243 15.21 12.80 -4.43
CA GLU A 243 15.50 13.21 -3.06
C GLU A 243 14.37 12.83 -2.11
N THR A 244 13.11 12.99 -2.53
CA THR A 244 11.95 12.63 -1.69
C THR A 244 11.88 11.13 -1.41
N PHE A 245 12.21 10.30 -2.39
CA PHE A 245 12.24 8.84 -2.21
C PHE A 245 13.33 8.41 -1.22
N VAL A 246 14.54 8.96 -1.35
CA VAL A 246 15.68 8.65 -0.47
C VAL A 246 15.36 9.07 0.97
N THR A 247 14.90 10.30 1.15
CA THR A 247 14.54 10.83 2.48
C THR A 247 13.38 10.07 3.12
N LEU A 248 12.37 9.67 2.35
CA LEU A 248 11.29 8.82 2.88
C LEU A 248 11.80 7.43 3.29
N CYS A 249 12.76 6.83 2.55
CA CYS A 249 13.38 5.58 3.00
C CYS A 249 14.08 5.75 4.36
N ASP A 250 14.77 6.86 4.57
CA ASP A 250 15.46 7.18 5.83
C ASP A 250 14.47 7.29 6.99
N VAL A 251 13.43 8.12 6.82
CA VAL A 251 12.40 8.31 7.84
C VAL A 251 11.70 6.98 8.17
N LEU A 252 11.45 6.12 7.18
CA LEU A 252 10.85 4.80 7.43
C LEU A 252 11.81 3.84 8.12
N ILE A 253 13.11 3.89 7.83
CA ILE A 253 14.13 3.17 8.60
C ILE A 253 14.07 3.61 10.06
N ASP A 254 13.95 4.91 10.33
CA ASP A 254 13.78 5.45 11.68
C ASP A 254 12.47 4.97 12.31
N CYS A 255 11.38 4.86 11.56
CA CYS A 255 10.11 4.29 12.05
C CYS A 255 10.24 2.85 12.53
N TYR A 256 10.93 1.97 11.78
CA TYR A 256 11.15 0.59 12.19
C TYR A 256 12.17 0.50 13.33
N THR A 257 13.21 1.34 13.32
CA THR A 257 14.21 1.40 14.39
C THR A 257 13.59 1.86 15.71
N ARG A 258 12.72 2.88 15.66
CA ARG A 258 11.94 3.33 16.81
C ARG A 258 11.03 2.22 17.33
N LEU A 259 10.34 1.49 16.46
CA LEU A 259 9.50 0.36 16.88
C LEU A 259 10.31 -0.71 17.63
N ILE A 260 11.48 -1.09 17.10
CA ILE A 260 12.40 -2.03 17.76
C ILE A 260 12.77 -1.52 19.16
N SER A 261 13.10 -0.23 19.29
CA SER A 261 13.46 0.37 20.58
C SER A 261 12.32 0.39 21.61
N LEU A 262 11.06 0.52 21.14
CA LEU A 262 9.85 0.49 21.98
C LEU A 262 9.45 -0.93 22.38
N VAL A 263 10.03 -1.96 21.77
CA VAL A 263 9.78 -3.38 22.07
C VAL A 263 11.10 -4.04 22.50
N PRO A 264 11.65 -3.69 23.69
CA PRO A 264 12.96 -4.20 24.13
C PRO A 264 12.91 -5.63 24.65
N THR A 265 11.75 -6.12 25.10
CA THR A 265 11.58 -7.45 25.69
C THR A 265 10.27 -8.11 25.26
N PRO A 266 10.16 -9.45 25.31
CA PRO A 266 8.91 -10.14 24.97
C PRO A 266 7.72 -9.81 25.88
N SER A 267 7.97 -9.32 27.10
CA SER A 267 6.92 -9.04 28.09
C SER A 267 5.94 -7.94 27.67
N VAL A 268 6.35 -7.03 26.78
CA VAL A 268 5.46 -5.97 26.26
C VAL A 268 4.61 -6.43 25.08
N CYS A 269 4.88 -7.63 24.53
CA CYS A 269 4.20 -8.13 23.35
C CYS A 269 2.85 -8.75 23.71
N THR A 270 1.80 -8.21 23.11
CA THR A 270 0.45 -8.75 23.14
C THR A 270 0.01 -9.14 21.74
N VAL A 271 -1.02 -9.96 21.61
CA VAL A 271 -1.58 -10.33 20.29
C VAL A 271 -2.06 -9.10 19.53
N ALA A 272 -2.75 -8.19 20.21
CA ALA A 272 -3.19 -6.92 19.62
C ALA A 272 -2.01 -6.11 19.06
N LEU A 273 -0.88 -6.07 19.77
CA LEU A 273 0.35 -5.41 19.29
C LEU A 273 0.87 -6.08 18.01
N GLY A 274 0.97 -7.42 18.00
CA GLY A 274 1.42 -8.18 16.84
C GLY A 274 0.52 -7.98 15.60
N GLU A 275 -0.79 -7.91 15.80
CA GLU A 275 -1.75 -7.62 14.73
C GLU A 275 -1.62 -6.19 14.20
N MET A 276 -1.51 -5.19 15.08
CA MET A 276 -1.32 -3.79 14.69
C MET A 276 -0.01 -3.62 13.91
N PHE A 277 1.07 -4.28 14.34
CA PHE A 277 2.34 -4.29 13.63
C PHE A 277 2.19 -4.90 12.23
N SER A 278 1.57 -6.08 12.14
CA SER A 278 1.41 -6.79 10.87
C SER A 278 0.59 -5.97 9.86
N LYS A 279 -0.44 -5.25 10.33
CA LYS A 279 -1.23 -4.32 9.51
C LYS A 279 -0.41 -3.13 9.02
N ALA A 280 0.37 -2.50 9.92
CA ALA A 280 1.24 -1.38 9.56
C ALA A 280 2.32 -1.81 8.55
N ASP A 281 3.03 -2.91 8.80
CA ASP A 281 4.06 -3.42 7.87
C ASP A 281 3.46 -3.76 6.50
N ALA A 282 2.26 -4.35 6.45
CA ALA A 282 1.60 -4.65 5.20
C ALA A 282 1.32 -3.40 4.36
N LYS A 283 0.85 -2.33 5.00
CA LYS A 283 0.62 -1.03 4.34
C LYS A 283 1.93 -0.39 3.88
N LEU A 284 2.93 -0.31 4.75
CA LEU A 284 4.24 0.26 4.41
C LEU A 284 4.92 -0.49 3.26
N ARG A 285 4.89 -1.83 3.28
CA ARG A 285 5.38 -2.66 2.17
C ARG A 285 4.66 -2.33 0.87
N LYS A 286 3.34 -2.19 0.90
CA LYS A 286 2.54 -1.89 -0.30
C LYS A 286 2.84 -0.50 -0.86
N ILE A 287 2.91 0.50 0.01
CA ILE A 287 3.12 1.91 -0.35
C ILE A 287 4.52 2.11 -0.93
N MET A 288 5.55 1.56 -0.28
CA MET A 288 6.95 1.83 -0.62
C MET A 288 7.62 0.75 -1.43
N VAL A 289 7.60 -0.48 -0.91
CA VAL A 289 8.46 -1.55 -1.41
C VAL A 289 7.87 -2.14 -2.69
N ALA A 290 6.58 -2.49 -2.68
CA ALA A 290 5.96 -3.26 -3.75
C ALA A 290 5.93 -2.52 -5.09
N GLY A 291 5.71 -1.20 -5.10
CA GLY A 291 5.73 -0.39 -6.31
C GLY A 291 7.13 -0.31 -6.91
N VAL A 292 8.09 0.14 -6.10
CA VAL A 292 9.46 0.39 -6.57
C VAL A 292 10.17 -0.90 -6.98
N VAL A 293 10.02 -1.99 -6.22
CA VAL A 293 10.59 -3.30 -6.61
C VAL A 293 10.07 -3.75 -7.97
N ARG A 294 8.75 -3.60 -8.21
CA ARG A 294 8.14 -3.96 -9.50
C ARG A 294 8.72 -3.13 -10.64
N GLU A 295 8.87 -1.83 -10.45
CA GLU A 295 9.44 -0.92 -11.46
C GLU A 295 10.89 -1.27 -11.80
N PHE A 296 11.73 -1.53 -10.78
CA PHE A 296 13.11 -1.95 -10.97
C PHE A 296 13.19 -3.31 -11.68
N GLU A 297 12.32 -4.25 -11.33
CA GLU A 297 12.25 -5.54 -12.01
C GLU A 297 11.83 -5.42 -13.49
N ASP A 298 10.81 -4.60 -13.79
CA ASP A 298 10.35 -4.37 -15.16
C ASP A 298 11.43 -3.70 -16.01
N ALA A 299 12.11 -2.68 -15.46
CA ALA A 299 13.24 -2.04 -16.11
C ALA A 299 14.41 -3.01 -16.33
N SER A 300 14.72 -3.85 -15.34
CA SER A 300 15.78 -4.87 -15.45
C SER A 300 15.48 -5.88 -16.56
N ARG A 301 14.24 -6.38 -16.62
CA ARG A 301 13.80 -7.30 -17.68
C ARG A 301 13.88 -6.66 -19.06
N MET A 302 13.54 -5.38 -19.18
CA MET A 302 13.64 -4.64 -20.44
C MET A 302 15.10 -4.47 -20.87
N ASN A 303 15.97 -4.04 -19.96
CA ASN A 303 17.40 -3.88 -20.22
C ASN A 303 18.04 -5.21 -20.65
N ALA A 304 17.76 -6.29 -19.93
CA ALA A 304 18.27 -7.62 -20.29
C ALA A 304 17.83 -8.05 -21.71
N LYS A 305 16.56 -7.81 -22.08
CA LYS A 305 16.07 -8.10 -23.44
C LYS A 305 16.79 -7.27 -24.50
N ASN A 306 17.00 -5.98 -24.23
CA ASN A 306 17.69 -5.08 -25.14
C ASN A 306 19.15 -5.49 -25.35
N GLU A 307 19.88 -5.81 -24.28
CA GLU A 307 21.26 -6.29 -24.35
C GLU A 307 21.36 -7.59 -25.17
N VAL A 308 20.50 -8.58 -24.89
CA VAL A 308 20.47 -9.85 -25.66
C VAL A 308 20.16 -9.60 -27.14
N SER A 309 19.23 -8.69 -27.45
CA SER A 309 18.90 -8.33 -28.84
C SER A 309 20.06 -7.60 -29.54
N GLY A 310 20.85 -6.82 -28.79
CA GLY A 310 22.04 -6.13 -29.28
C GLY A 310 23.12 -7.13 -29.64
N VAL A 311 23.41 -8.07 -28.74
CA VAL A 311 24.36 -9.17 -29.00
C VAL A 311 23.93 -10.00 -30.20
N SER A 312 22.65 -10.36 -30.30
CA SER A 312 22.12 -11.10 -31.46
C SER A 312 22.37 -10.37 -32.78
N ARG A 313 22.14 -9.04 -32.83
CA ARG A 313 22.43 -8.23 -34.02
C ARG A 313 23.92 -8.18 -34.36
N VAL A 314 24.80 -8.05 -33.37
CA VAL A 314 26.26 -8.01 -33.59
C VAL A 314 26.76 -9.37 -34.09
N VAL A 315 26.32 -10.46 -33.47
CA VAL A 315 26.74 -11.83 -33.84
C VAL A 315 26.21 -12.21 -35.22
N LEU A 316 24.91 -11.99 -35.50
CA LEU A 316 24.32 -12.30 -36.80
C LEU A 316 24.80 -11.35 -37.90
N GLY A 317 25.00 -10.07 -37.59
CA GLY A 317 25.54 -9.09 -38.52
C GLY A 317 27.00 -9.37 -38.89
N GLY A 318 27.81 -9.87 -37.95
CA GLY A 318 29.18 -10.31 -38.21
C GLY A 318 29.32 -11.66 -38.91
N LEU A 319 28.23 -12.44 -38.99
CA LEU A 319 28.19 -13.73 -39.72
C LEU A 319 27.72 -13.57 -41.18
N LEU A 320 27.20 -12.39 -41.54
CA LEU A 320 26.67 -12.07 -42.87
C LEU A 320 27.54 -11.07 -43.65
N GLY A 321 28.69 -10.65 -43.08
CA GLY A 321 29.72 -9.85 -43.75
C GLY A 321 31.01 -10.63 -43.91
#